data_AF-A0A7S2XIX1-F1
#
_entry.id   AF-A0A7S2XIX1-F1
#
_cell.length_a   1.000
_cell.length_b   1.000
_cell.length_c   1.000
_cell.angle_alpha   90.00
_cell.angle_beta   90.00
_cell.angle_gamma   90.00
#
_symmetry.space_group_name_H-M   'P 1'
#
loop_
_entity.id
_entity.type
_entity.pdbx_description
1 polymer ?
#
loop_
_entity_poly.entity_id
_entity_poly.type
_entity_poly.pdbx_seq_one_letter_code
_entity_poly.pdbx_strand_id
1 'polypeptide(L)'
;ENSFLMEDAFSLWLGLLRLSTPGDMNSVSQLDALYIRAPPALERGLEHVKVLMLISESYILYNGVAFLNKHADTLIHVLKLVVGQVRPRGVVYIGLVLEALLRGFPVEGGMVLARGGILTTMLESCAANICQEKECEPDRVMVVYLTAMARILVASPHAINACFPMPSPSYNASFGPRQLVEMFLNLFPDPGDDSCSGLRRKLWIMALLSFLPPTSKESIFSQPTLECMDQLMTVSYQFLSKQEGEGIQALSVGYDSEEESVVVGQTIYDSLTTNAMLQDPVVTLDLRSFFQQKMQGLPMVIGIEAHANVLSTVEPATLVNLQKLLVGNSTS
;
A
#
# COMPACT_ATOMS: atom_id res chain seq x y z
N GLU A 1 -12.72 30.65 -17.75
CA GLU A 1 -13.88 30.53 -18.67
C GLU A 1 -14.09 29.13 -19.28
N ASN A 2 -13.19 28.14 -19.15
CA ASN A 2 -13.39 26.77 -19.71
C ASN A 2 -13.50 25.64 -18.67
N SER A 3 -13.87 25.92 -17.42
CA SER A 3 -13.92 24.90 -16.34
C SER A 3 -14.89 23.75 -16.68
N PHE A 4 -16.09 24.06 -17.20
CA PHE A 4 -17.08 23.06 -17.62
C PHE A 4 -16.58 22.14 -18.75
N LEU A 5 -15.86 22.68 -19.74
CA LEU A 5 -15.30 21.87 -20.82
C LEU A 5 -14.17 20.94 -20.33
N MET A 6 -13.50 21.28 -19.23
CA MET A 6 -12.40 20.50 -18.69
C MET A 6 -12.90 19.23 -17.99
N GLU A 7 -13.99 19.33 -17.23
CA GLU A 7 -14.63 18.20 -16.57
C GLU A 7 -15.16 17.19 -17.60
N ASP A 8 -15.85 17.67 -18.64
CA ASP A 8 -16.32 16.84 -19.75
C ASP A 8 -15.16 16.20 -20.52
N ALA A 9 -14.07 16.95 -20.75
CA ALA A 9 -12.89 16.45 -21.44
C ALA A 9 -12.17 15.36 -20.64
N PHE A 10 -12.04 15.51 -19.32
CA PHE A 10 -11.44 14.47 -18.47
C PHE A 10 -12.33 13.24 -18.35
N SER A 11 -13.65 13.43 -18.26
CA SER A 11 -14.62 12.34 -18.25
C SER A 11 -14.59 11.56 -19.56
N LEU A 12 -14.53 12.24 -20.70
CA LEU A 12 -14.35 11.63 -22.02
C LEU A 12 -13.02 10.88 -22.11
N TRP A 13 -11.92 11.48 -21.65
CA TRP A 13 -10.61 10.84 -21.64
C TRP A 13 -10.61 9.55 -20.82
N LEU A 14 -11.17 9.57 -19.60
CA LEU A 14 -11.31 8.39 -18.77
C LEU A 14 -12.21 7.33 -19.43
N GLY A 15 -13.33 7.74 -20.01
CA GLY A 15 -14.23 6.85 -20.74
C GLY A 15 -13.54 6.14 -21.91
N LEU A 16 -12.77 6.89 -22.70
CA LEU A 16 -11.97 6.33 -23.79
C LEU A 16 -10.93 5.33 -23.29
N LEU A 17 -10.24 5.62 -22.18
CA LEU A 17 -9.30 4.68 -21.58
C LEU A 17 -10.00 3.40 -21.12
N ARG A 18 -11.14 3.50 -20.42
CA ARG A 18 -11.87 2.33 -19.91
C ARG A 18 -12.44 1.42 -21.01
N LEU A 19 -12.66 1.97 -22.21
CA LEU A 19 -13.15 1.25 -23.39
C LEU A 19 -12.06 0.76 -24.36
N SER A 20 -10.81 1.23 -24.20
CA SER A 20 -9.70 0.87 -25.09
C SER A 20 -9.23 -0.56 -24.82
N THR A 21 -8.92 -1.34 -25.85
CA THR A 21 -8.28 -2.66 -25.67
C THR A 21 -6.75 -2.53 -25.62
N PRO A 22 -6.02 -3.42 -24.91
CA PRO A 22 -4.56 -3.40 -24.90
C PRO A 22 -3.92 -3.55 -26.29
N GLY A 23 -4.67 -4.03 -27.29
CA GLY A 23 -4.23 -4.18 -28.68
C GLY A 23 -4.40 -2.93 -29.56
N ASP A 24 -5.17 -1.93 -29.13
CA ASP A 24 -5.41 -0.68 -29.88
C ASP A 24 -4.30 0.36 -29.65
N MET A 25 -3.05 -0.10 -29.76
CA MET A 25 -1.84 0.61 -29.35
C MET A 25 -1.67 1.98 -30.03
N ASN A 26 -2.19 2.13 -31.26
CA ASN A 26 -2.13 3.40 -32.01
C ASN A 26 -3.08 4.46 -31.44
N SER A 27 -4.27 4.07 -30.99
CA SER A 27 -5.29 4.97 -30.42
C SER A 27 -4.88 5.46 -29.03
N VAL A 28 -4.30 4.57 -28.21
CA VAL A 28 -3.80 4.90 -26.87
C VAL A 28 -2.57 5.81 -26.94
N SER A 29 -1.73 5.71 -27.98
CA SER A 29 -0.49 6.51 -28.10
C SER A 29 -0.71 8.03 -28.13
N GLN A 30 -1.83 8.49 -28.72
CA GLN A 30 -2.17 9.92 -28.79
C GLN A 30 -2.78 10.41 -27.48
N LEU A 31 -3.62 9.59 -26.83
CA LEU A 31 -4.17 9.90 -25.51
C LEU A 31 -3.07 9.96 -24.45
N ASP A 32 -2.09 9.07 -24.54
CA ASP A 32 -0.95 9.02 -23.64
C ASP A 32 -0.13 10.34 -23.67
N ALA A 33 -0.04 11.00 -24.84
CA ALA A 33 0.59 12.31 -24.94
C ALA A 33 -0.15 13.42 -24.17
N LEU A 34 -1.44 13.24 -23.88
CA LEU A 34 -2.21 14.19 -23.07
C LEU A 34 -1.85 14.12 -21.58
N TYR A 35 -1.18 13.06 -21.11
CA TYR A 35 -0.88 12.88 -19.70
C TYR A 35 -0.03 14.02 -19.10
N ILE A 36 0.82 14.65 -19.90
CA ILE A 36 1.59 15.83 -19.52
C ILE A 36 0.72 17.04 -19.10
N ARG A 37 -0.59 17.02 -19.41
CA ARG A 37 -1.54 18.06 -19.02
C ARG A 37 -2.13 17.86 -17.62
N ALA A 38 -1.91 16.71 -16.98
CA ALA A 38 -2.44 16.43 -15.65
C ALA A 38 -1.87 17.36 -14.55
N PRO A 39 -0.54 17.60 -14.44
CA PRO A 39 -0.02 18.52 -13.42
C PRO A 39 -0.54 19.96 -13.54
N PRO A 40 -0.51 20.61 -14.73
CA PRO A 40 -1.06 21.96 -14.88
C PRO A 40 -2.56 22.09 -14.58
N ALA A 41 -3.32 20.99 -14.64
CA ALA A 41 -4.71 20.99 -14.19
C ALA A 41 -4.80 20.99 -12.66
N LEU A 42 -4.01 20.14 -11.99
CA LEU A 42 -3.96 20.04 -10.53
C LEU A 42 -3.36 21.28 -9.85
N GLU A 43 -2.41 21.96 -10.50
CA GLU A 43 -1.84 23.22 -10.02
C GLU A 43 -2.88 24.35 -9.92
N ARG A 44 -3.95 24.30 -10.72
CA ARG A 44 -5.02 25.31 -10.68
C ARG A 44 -6.04 25.03 -9.58
N GLY A 45 -6.16 23.76 -9.18
CA GLY A 45 -7.14 23.32 -8.20
C GLY A 45 -7.20 21.80 -8.10
N LEU A 46 -7.57 21.30 -6.92
CA LEU A 46 -7.71 19.87 -6.65
C LEU A 46 -9.11 19.33 -7.01
N GLU A 47 -9.95 20.11 -7.68
CA GLU A 47 -11.30 19.70 -8.13
C GLU A 47 -11.28 18.45 -9.02
N HIS A 48 -10.21 18.27 -9.81
CA HIS A 48 -10.09 17.18 -10.77
C HIS A 48 -9.26 15.99 -10.25
N VAL A 49 -8.90 15.95 -8.96
CA VAL A 49 -8.09 14.87 -8.39
C VAL A 49 -8.71 13.50 -8.66
N LYS A 50 -10.01 13.33 -8.40
CA LYS A 50 -10.73 12.06 -8.61
C LYS A 50 -10.50 11.50 -10.01
N VAL A 51 -10.88 12.27 -11.04
CA VAL A 51 -10.79 11.81 -12.43
C VAL A 51 -9.34 11.63 -12.90
N LEU A 52 -8.41 12.50 -12.49
CA LEU A 52 -7.01 12.41 -12.87
C LEU A 52 -6.27 11.24 -12.20
N MET A 53 -6.65 10.87 -10.97
CA MET A 53 -6.16 9.65 -10.34
C MET A 53 -6.66 8.39 -11.07
N LEU A 54 -7.94 8.35 -11.44
CA LEU A 54 -8.51 7.23 -12.22
C LEU A 54 -7.87 7.09 -13.61
N ILE A 55 -7.55 8.21 -14.26
CA ILE A 55 -6.78 8.23 -15.51
C ILE A 55 -5.37 7.68 -15.29
N SER A 56 -4.69 8.13 -14.22
CA SER A 56 -3.33 7.68 -13.89
C SER A 56 -3.28 6.18 -13.59
N GLU A 57 -4.22 5.69 -12.79
CA GLU A 57 -4.39 4.26 -12.51
C GLU A 57 -4.63 3.48 -13.81
N SER A 58 -5.55 3.94 -14.66
CA SER A 58 -5.86 3.28 -15.92
C SER A 58 -4.60 3.09 -16.77
N TYR A 59 -3.79 4.14 -16.94
CA TYR A 59 -2.53 4.02 -17.70
C TYR A 59 -1.54 3.01 -17.12
N ILE A 60 -1.41 2.97 -15.79
CA ILE A 60 -0.54 2.01 -15.11
C ILE A 60 -1.03 0.57 -15.38
N LEU A 61 -2.34 0.34 -15.30
CA LEU A 61 -2.94 -0.98 -15.55
C LEU A 61 -2.86 -1.42 -17.03
N TYR A 62 -3.00 -0.47 -17.97
CA TYR A 62 -3.01 -0.78 -19.41
C TYR A 62 -1.61 -1.09 -19.98
N ASN A 63 -0.61 -0.26 -19.66
CA ASN A 63 0.71 -0.37 -20.29
C ASN A 63 1.82 0.13 -19.36
N GLY A 64 1.79 -0.31 -18.09
CA GLY A 64 2.58 0.26 -17.01
C GLY A 64 4.07 0.42 -17.31
N VAL A 65 4.73 -0.55 -17.97
CA VAL A 65 6.16 -0.40 -18.33
C VAL A 65 6.39 0.76 -19.29
N ALA A 66 5.66 0.83 -20.40
CA ALA A 66 5.84 1.89 -21.39
C ALA A 66 5.40 3.26 -20.83
N PHE A 67 4.31 3.27 -20.06
CA PHE A 67 3.82 4.45 -19.38
C PHE A 67 4.86 5.01 -18.40
N LEU A 68 5.41 4.17 -17.51
CA LEU A 68 6.42 4.60 -16.55
C LEU A 68 7.70 5.08 -17.24
N ASN A 69 8.16 4.38 -18.28
CA ASN A 69 9.33 4.81 -19.05
C ASN A 69 9.17 6.21 -19.67
N LYS A 70 7.95 6.60 -20.04
CA LYS A 70 7.67 7.88 -20.69
C LYS A 70 7.24 8.98 -19.73
N HIS A 71 6.48 8.63 -18.68
CA HIS A 71 5.74 9.58 -17.85
C HIS A 71 6.07 9.50 -16.37
N ALA A 72 7.07 8.74 -15.93
CA ALA A 72 7.42 8.66 -14.50
C ALA A 72 7.60 10.03 -13.85
N ASP A 73 8.25 10.99 -14.51
CA ASP A 73 8.43 12.34 -13.95
C ASP A 73 7.13 13.14 -13.90
N THR A 74 6.24 12.96 -14.89
CA THR A 74 4.89 13.54 -14.86
C THR A 74 4.05 12.94 -13.73
N LEU A 75 4.10 11.62 -13.55
CA LEU A 75 3.43 10.91 -12.45
C LEU A 75 3.97 11.38 -11.09
N ILE A 76 5.29 11.52 -10.94
CA ILE A 76 5.90 12.10 -9.73
C ILE A 76 5.35 13.49 -9.46
N HIS A 77 5.26 14.34 -10.48
CA HIS A 77 4.71 15.69 -10.32
C HIS A 77 3.24 15.64 -9.90
N VAL A 78 2.42 14.82 -10.55
CA VAL A 78 1.02 14.60 -10.17
C VAL A 78 0.91 14.17 -8.70
N LEU A 79 1.69 13.16 -8.27
CA LEU A 79 1.65 12.65 -6.90
C LEU A 79 2.13 13.68 -5.87
N LYS A 80 3.16 14.47 -6.19
CA LYS A 80 3.62 15.58 -5.33
C LYS A 80 2.54 16.63 -5.06
N LEU A 81 1.66 16.89 -6.03
CA LEU A 81 0.59 17.87 -5.89
C LEU A 81 -0.55 17.39 -4.99
N VAL A 82 -0.68 16.07 -4.78
CA VAL A 82 -1.86 15.49 -4.10
C VAL A 82 -1.52 14.79 -2.78
N VAL A 83 -0.35 14.16 -2.65
CA VAL A 83 0.07 13.49 -1.40
C VAL A 83 0.33 14.54 -0.33
N GLY A 84 -0.32 14.39 0.82
CA GLY A 84 -0.29 15.36 1.92
C GLY A 84 -1.12 16.63 1.69
N GLN A 85 -1.91 16.69 0.60
CA GLN A 85 -2.70 17.88 0.24
C GLN A 85 -4.20 17.58 0.13
N VAL A 86 -4.59 16.30 0.06
CA VAL A 86 -6.00 15.91 -0.12
C VAL A 86 -6.69 15.61 1.20
N ARG A 87 -7.98 15.94 1.25
CA ARG A 87 -8.86 15.52 2.34
C ARG A 87 -8.99 13.98 2.38
N PRO A 88 -9.50 13.41 3.49
CA PRO A 88 -9.62 11.95 3.65
C PRO A 88 -10.50 11.25 2.60
N ARG A 89 -11.40 11.98 1.93
CA ARG A 89 -12.15 11.45 0.79
C ARG A 89 -11.30 11.35 -0.49
N GLY A 90 -10.36 12.27 -0.68
CA GLY A 90 -9.48 12.32 -1.85
C GLY A 90 -8.35 11.29 -1.79
N VAL A 91 -7.85 10.94 -0.60
CA VAL A 91 -6.76 9.97 -0.43
C VAL A 91 -7.08 8.59 -0.99
N VAL A 92 -8.38 8.27 -1.05
CA VAL A 92 -8.90 7.02 -1.60
C VAL A 92 -8.44 6.84 -3.04
N TYR A 93 -8.58 7.89 -3.85
CA TYR A 93 -8.16 7.89 -5.26
C TYR A 93 -6.64 7.91 -5.42
N ILE A 94 -5.90 8.54 -4.51
CA ILE A 94 -4.43 8.43 -4.49
C ILE A 94 -4.03 6.97 -4.23
N GLY A 95 -4.74 6.30 -3.31
CA GLY A 95 -4.55 4.89 -2.99
C GLY A 95 -4.67 3.97 -4.21
N LEU A 96 -5.55 4.27 -5.18
CA LEU A 96 -5.63 3.53 -6.45
C LEU A 96 -4.32 3.56 -7.21
N VAL A 97 -3.79 4.77 -7.41
CA VAL A 97 -2.58 4.97 -8.19
C VAL A 97 -1.40 4.29 -7.50
N LEU A 98 -1.30 4.43 -6.18
CA LEU A 98 -0.27 3.76 -5.38
C LEU A 98 -0.40 2.24 -5.45
N GLU A 99 -1.60 1.68 -5.32
CA GLU A 99 -1.82 0.24 -5.41
C GLU A 99 -1.55 -0.29 -6.82
N ALA A 100 -2.03 0.36 -7.87
CA ALA A 100 -1.75 -0.05 -9.24
C ALA A 100 -0.24 -0.02 -9.54
N LEU A 101 0.44 1.04 -9.10
CA LEU A 101 1.89 1.19 -9.26
C LEU A 101 2.64 0.09 -8.51
N LEU A 102 2.37 -0.07 -7.21
CA LEU A 102 3.16 -0.93 -6.32
C LEU A 102 2.77 -2.40 -6.40
N ARG A 103 1.58 -2.74 -6.93
CA ARG A 103 1.22 -4.12 -7.25
C ARG A 103 1.88 -4.58 -8.55
N GLY A 104 1.87 -3.73 -9.58
CA GLY A 104 2.46 -4.06 -10.88
C GLY A 104 3.98 -3.93 -10.92
N PHE A 105 4.53 -2.94 -10.21
CA PHE A 105 5.94 -2.55 -10.25
C PHE A 105 6.46 -2.25 -8.84
N PRO A 106 6.49 -3.25 -7.94
CA PRO A 106 6.76 -2.99 -6.52
C PRO A 106 8.15 -2.39 -6.25
N VAL A 107 9.18 -2.76 -7.03
CA VAL A 107 10.54 -2.23 -6.88
C VAL A 107 10.69 -0.89 -7.60
N GLU A 108 10.33 -0.83 -8.88
CA GLU A 108 10.44 0.38 -9.71
C GLU A 108 9.52 1.50 -9.21
N GLY A 109 8.29 1.15 -8.84
CA GLY A 109 7.34 2.05 -8.20
C GLY A 109 7.85 2.60 -6.88
N GLY A 110 8.42 1.74 -6.03
CA GLY A 110 9.10 2.16 -4.79
C GLY A 110 10.21 3.19 -5.06
N MET A 111 11.05 2.94 -6.07
CA MET A 111 12.11 3.88 -6.49
C MET A 111 11.55 5.20 -7.02
N VAL A 112 10.47 5.17 -7.81
CA VAL A 112 9.78 6.37 -8.31
C VAL A 112 9.27 7.23 -7.16
N LEU A 113 8.61 6.61 -6.17
CA LEU A 113 8.08 7.32 -5.00
C LEU A 113 9.19 7.88 -4.11
N ALA A 114 10.28 7.14 -3.91
CA ALA A 114 11.45 7.59 -3.17
C ALA A 114 12.16 8.76 -3.87
N ARG A 115 12.48 8.63 -5.18
CA ARG A 115 13.12 9.68 -5.99
C ARG A 115 12.27 10.95 -6.03
N GLY A 116 10.96 10.79 -6.10
CA GLY A 116 10.02 11.90 -6.09
C GLY A 116 9.86 12.56 -4.72
N GLY A 117 10.38 12.00 -3.63
CA GLY A 117 10.12 12.51 -2.27
C GLY A 117 8.71 12.26 -1.77
N ILE A 118 7.86 11.53 -2.52
CA ILE A 118 6.51 11.14 -2.09
C ILE A 118 6.59 10.30 -0.82
N LEU A 119 7.55 9.36 -0.80
CA LEU A 119 7.77 8.48 0.33
C LEU A 119 8.22 9.25 1.59
N THR A 120 9.05 10.27 1.41
CA THR A 120 9.45 11.19 2.49
C THR A 120 8.24 11.94 3.02
N THR A 121 7.38 12.50 2.16
CA THR A 121 6.14 13.16 2.60
C THR A 121 5.23 12.22 3.39
N MET A 122 5.08 10.97 2.97
CA MET A 122 4.29 9.96 3.72
C MET A 122 4.89 9.71 5.11
N LEU A 123 6.22 9.55 5.21
CA LEU A 123 6.91 9.34 6.48
C LEU A 123 6.85 10.57 7.40
N GLU A 124 6.92 11.77 6.83
CA GLU A 124 6.72 13.03 7.55
C GLU A 124 5.30 13.15 8.11
N SER A 125 4.28 12.74 7.35
CA SER A 125 2.90 12.69 7.86
C SER A 125 2.77 11.69 9.01
N CYS A 126 3.43 10.53 8.93
CA CYS A 126 3.49 9.57 10.04
C CYS A 126 4.20 10.16 11.27
N ALA A 127 5.30 10.88 11.08
CA ALA A 127 6.03 11.55 12.14
C ALA A 127 5.17 12.59 12.87
N ALA A 128 4.47 13.44 12.10
CA ALA A 128 3.54 14.43 12.65
C ALA A 128 2.43 13.77 13.47
N ASN A 129 1.84 12.68 12.97
CA ASN A 129 0.77 11.93 13.64
C ASN A 129 1.23 11.39 15.01
N ILE A 130 2.42 10.77 15.10
CA ILE A 130 2.98 10.30 16.38
C ILE A 130 3.27 11.44 17.35
N CYS A 131 3.74 12.58 16.84
CA CYS A 131 4.00 13.76 17.66
C CYS A 131 2.72 14.49 18.09
N GLN A 132 1.54 14.02 17.67
CA GLN A 132 0.23 14.62 17.96
C GLN A 132 0.18 16.11 17.61
N GLU A 133 0.73 16.48 16.45
CA GLU A 133 0.64 17.85 15.96
C GLU A 133 -0.82 18.28 15.76
N LYS A 134 -1.07 19.58 15.82
CA LYS A 134 -2.44 20.11 15.71
C LYS A 134 -3.11 19.80 14.37
N GLU A 135 -2.32 19.64 13.31
CA GLU A 135 -2.79 19.43 11.95
C GLU A 135 -2.27 18.08 11.40
N CYS A 136 -2.54 17.00 12.14
CA CYS A 136 -2.22 15.66 11.67
C CYS A 136 -3.22 15.15 10.64
N GLU A 137 -2.70 14.37 9.70
CA GLU A 137 -3.51 13.56 8.81
C GLU A 137 -4.29 12.50 9.62
N PRO A 138 -5.56 12.23 9.27
CA PRO A 138 -6.37 11.25 9.99
C PRO A 138 -6.00 9.82 9.62
N ASP A 139 -6.41 8.87 10.48
CA ASP A 139 -6.04 7.45 10.38
C ASP A 139 -6.31 6.84 9.00
N ARG A 140 -7.42 7.21 8.34
CA ARG A 140 -7.74 6.73 6.98
C ARG A 140 -6.63 7.08 5.97
N VAL A 141 -6.02 8.26 6.08
CA VAL A 141 -4.90 8.68 5.23
C VAL A 141 -3.65 7.89 5.59
N MET A 142 -3.37 7.76 6.89
CA MET A 142 -2.22 6.98 7.39
C MET A 142 -2.29 5.53 6.94
N VAL A 143 -3.45 4.89 6.98
CA VAL A 143 -3.66 3.52 6.52
C VAL A 143 -3.33 3.38 5.03
N VAL A 144 -3.67 4.36 4.18
CA VAL A 144 -3.29 4.32 2.75
C VAL A 144 -1.78 4.43 2.58
N TYR A 145 -1.12 5.35 3.30
CA TYR A 145 0.33 5.53 3.24
C TYR A 145 1.08 4.31 3.77
N LEU A 146 0.67 3.77 4.91
CA LEU A 146 1.22 2.54 5.51
C LEU A 146 1.02 1.35 4.58
N THR A 147 -0.12 1.26 3.87
CA THR A 147 -0.34 0.19 2.88
C THR A 147 0.64 0.30 1.71
N ALA A 148 0.84 1.50 1.17
CA ALA A 148 1.85 1.73 0.12
C ALA A 148 3.26 1.38 0.62
N MET A 149 3.62 1.82 1.83
CA MET A 149 4.91 1.48 2.44
C MET A 149 5.05 -0.02 2.68
N ALA A 150 4.01 -0.73 3.09
CA ALA A 150 4.04 -2.19 3.28
C ALA A 150 4.40 -2.91 1.97
N ARG A 151 3.84 -2.47 0.83
CA ARG A 151 4.23 -3.00 -0.50
C ARG A 151 5.72 -2.82 -0.76
N ILE A 152 6.23 -1.61 -0.50
CA ILE A 152 7.64 -1.27 -0.69
C ILE A 152 8.52 -2.09 0.26
N LEU A 153 8.12 -2.26 1.52
CA LEU A 153 8.88 -3.01 2.54
C LEU A 153 8.99 -4.49 2.19
N VAL A 154 7.95 -5.09 1.62
CA VAL A 154 7.98 -6.50 1.18
C VAL A 154 8.92 -6.69 -0.02
N ALA A 155 8.96 -5.74 -0.96
CA ALA A 155 9.69 -5.92 -2.21
C ALA A 155 11.09 -5.31 -2.24
N SER A 156 11.27 -4.14 -1.61
CA SER A 156 12.49 -3.33 -1.62
C SER A 156 12.66 -2.53 -0.31
N PRO A 157 12.83 -3.19 0.85
CA PRO A 157 12.85 -2.50 2.14
C PRO A 157 13.91 -1.39 2.26
N HIS A 158 15.03 -1.51 1.54
CA HIS A 158 16.08 -0.49 1.51
C HIS A 158 15.64 0.86 0.91
N ALA A 159 14.59 0.89 0.08
CA ALA A 159 14.10 2.11 -0.54
C ALA A 159 13.59 3.13 0.50
N ILE A 160 13.12 2.66 1.67
CA ILE A 160 12.61 3.51 2.75
C ILE A 160 13.73 4.06 3.64
N ASN A 161 14.87 3.36 3.74
CA ASN A 161 15.91 3.70 4.72
C ASN A 161 16.44 5.13 4.57
N ALA A 162 16.61 5.61 3.34
CA ALA A 162 17.11 6.95 3.05
C ALA A 162 16.02 8.04 3.10
N CYS A 163 14.76 7.67 3.28
CA CYS A 163 13.62 8.57 3.24
C CYS A 163 13.11 8.98 4.64
N PHE A 164 13.63 8.37 5.71
CA PHE A 164 13.25 8.75 7.08
C PHE A 164 13.53 10.23 7.31
N PRO A 165 12.58 10.97 7.93
CA PRO A 165 12.76 12.38 8.20
C PRO A 165 13.93 12.59 9.16
N MET A 166 14.71 13.64 8.91
CA MET A 166 15.73 14.04 9.84
C MET A 166 15.09 14.52 11.15
N PRO A 167 15.73 14.31 12.31
CA PRO A 167 15.25 14.89 13.57
C PRO A 167 15.20 16.40 13.41
N SER A 168 14.00 16.97 13.36
CA SER A 168 13.84 18.43 13.32
C SER A 168 13.65 18.97 14.74
N PRO A 169 14.18 20.16 15.05
CA PRO A 169 14.06 20.79 16.36
C PRO A 169 12.62 21.12 16.76
N SER A 170 11.66 21.06 15.83
CA SER A 170 10.22 21.14 16.13
C SER A 170 9.67 19.86 16.78
N TYR A 171 10.36 18.73 16.65
CA TYR A 171 9.95 17.43 17.17
C TYR A 171 10.82 17.05 18.37
N ASN A 172 10.20 16.85 19.53
CA ASN A 172 10.90 16.29 20.70
C ASN A 172 11.18 14.78 20.56
N ALA A 173 10.81 14.16 19.44
CA ALA A 173 11.02 12.75 19.13
C ALA A 173 11.51 12.57 17.69
N SER A 174 12.44 11.64 17.50
CA SER A 174 12.84 11.19 16.16
C SER A 174 11.85 10.13 15.66
N PHE A 175 11.34 10.29 14.44
CA PHE A 175 10.55 9.26 13.78
C PHE A 175 11.48 8.32 13.04
N GLY A 176 11.51 7.05 13.46
CA GLY A 176 12.38 6.04 12.87
C GLY A 176 11.69 4.69 12.66
N PRO A 177 12.47 3.64 12.38
CA PRO A 177 11.97 2.29 12.11
C PRO A 177 11.06 1.74 13.21
N ARG A 178 11.38 2.04 14.47
CA ARG A 178 10.57 1.62 15.62
C ARG A 178 9.18 2.24 15.60
N GLN A 179 9.13 3.56 15.45
CA GLN A 179 7.88 4.30 15.41
C GLN A 179 7.01 3.87 14.23
N LEU A 180 7.62 3.56 13.07
CA LEU A 180 6.89 3.04 11.92
C LEU A 180 6.29 1.65 12.20
N VAL A 181 7.04 0.72 12.82
CA VAL A 181 6.52 -0.60 13.22
C VAL A 181 5.39 -0.48 14.24
N GLU A 182 5.55 0.36 15.25
CA GLU A 182 4.51 0.63 16.26
C GLU A 182 3.25 1.21 15.59
N MET A 183 3.40 2.11 14.61
CA MET A 183 2.27 2.67 13.88
C MET A 183 1.51 1.62 13.04
N PHE A 184 2.22 0.71 12.36
CA PHE A 184 1.60 -0.41 11.66
C PHE A 184 0.72 -1.28 12.57
N LEU A 185 1.12 -1.46 13.84
CA LEU A 185 0.38 -2.25 14.81
C LEU A 185 -0.76 -1.46 15.46
N ASN A 186 -0.54 -0.18 15.76
CA ASN A 186 -1.56 0.69 16.38
C ASN A 186 -2.71 1.01 15.43
N LEU A 187 -2.42 1.23 14.13
CA LEU A 187 -3.41 1.49 13.09
C LEU A 187 -3.77 0.21 12.32
N PHE A 188 -3.48 -0.96 12.88
CA PHE A 188 -3.76 -2.23 12.23
C PHE A 188 -5.26 -2.32 11.91
N PRO A 189 -5.66 -2.55 10.64
CA PRO A 189 -7.07 -2.42 10.27
C PRO A 189 -7.97 -3.37 11.06
N ASP A 190 -9.05 -2.82 11.58
CA ASP A 190 -10.04 -3.58 12.32
C ASP A 190 -10.71 -4.63 11.42
N PRO A 191 -11.01 -5.83 11.95
CA PRO A 191 -11.66 -6.89 11.18
C PRO A 191 -13.10 -6.55 10.78
N GLY A 192 -13.74 -5.56 11.43
CA GLY A 192 -15.11 -5.14 11.15
C GLY A 192 -15.22 -3.89 10.29
N ASP A 193 -14.09 -3.25 9.95
CA ASP A 193 -14.04 -1.99 9.22
C ASP A 193 -13.65 -2.28 7.76
N ASP A 194 -14.61 -2.12 6.85
CA ASP A 194 -14.56 -2.39 5.41
C ASP A 194 -14.25 -3.82 4.92
N SER A 195 -14.89 -4.17 3.80
CA SER A 195 -14.74 -5.44 3.06
C SER A 195 -13.34 -5.69 2.49
N CYS A 196 -12.46 -4.67 2.49
CA CYS A 196 -11.12 -4.71 1.90
C CYS A 196 -9.99 -4.73 2.95
N SER A 197 -10.34 -4.84 4.24
CA SER A 197 -9.38 -5.00 5.33
C SER A 197 -8.60 -6.31 5.23
N GLY A 198 -9.18 -7.37 4.65
CA GLY A 198 -8.54 -8.70 4.56
C GLY A 198 -7.17 -8.71 3.88
N LEU A 199 -7.10 -8.26 2.61
CA LEU A 199 -5.82 -8.20 1.89
C LEU A 199 -4.84 -7.20 2.50
N ARG A 200 -5.35 -6.07 2.99
CA ARG A 200 -4.52 -5.06 3.64
C ARG A 200 -3.87 -5.60 4.91
N ARG A 201 -4.65 -6.26 5.77
CA ARG A 201 -4.18 -6.93 7.01
C ARG A 201 -3.16 -8.00 6.67
N LYS A 202 -3.44 -8.83 5.66
CA LYS A 202 -2.48 -9.85 5.16
C LYS A 202 -1.16 -9.21 4.73
N LEU A 203 -1.21 -8.16 3.91
CA LEU A 203 -0.03 -7.42 3.46
C LEU A 203 0.76 -6.83 4.62
N TRP A 204 0.10 -6.20 5.59
CA TRP A 204 0.77 -5.59 6.74
C TRP A 204 1.46 -6.65 7.62
N ILE A 205 0.79 -7.79 7.86
CA ILE A 205 1.41 -8.94 8.53
C ILE A 205 2.62 -9.43 7.73
N MET A 206 2.47 -9.61 6.41
CA MET A 206 3.57 -10.04 5.55
C MET A 206 4.75 -9.07 5.56
N ALA A 207 4.49 -7.76 5.57
CA ALA A 207 5.51 -6.72 5.65
C ALA A 207 6.28 -6.79 6.97
N LEU A 208 5.57 -6.86 8.10
CA LEU A 208 6.20 -6.99 9.43
C LEU A 208 7.00 -8.31 9.54
N LEU A 209 6.44 -9.43 9.08
CA LEU A 209 7.14 -10.72 9.05
C LEU A 209 8.33 -10.72 8.09
N SER A 210 8.32 -9.90 7.03
CA SER A 210 9.41 -9.86 6.05
C SER A 210 10.74 -9.43 6.68
N PHE A 211 10.68 -8.67 7.79
CA PHE A 211 11.84 -8.26 8.59
C PHE A 211 12.46 -9.40 9.40
N LEU A 212 11.79 -10.55 9.45
CA LEU A 212 12.24 -11.75 10.16
C LEU A 212 12.59 -12.87 9.16
N PRO A 213 13.49 -13.81 9.50
CA PRO A 213 14.60 -13.54 10.41
C PRO A 213 15.47 -12.38 9.88
N PRO A 214 16.26 -11.69 10.72
CA PRO A 214 17.17 -10.64 10.26
C PRO A 214 18.14 -11.19 9.19
N THR A 215 17.92 -10.88 7.92
CA THR A 215 18.73 -11.41 6.82
C THR A 215 20.09 -10.71 6.71
N SER A 216 20.20 -9.49 7.23
CA SER A 216 21.45 -8.74 7.35
C SER A 216 21.54 -8.08 8.72
N LYS A 217 22.77 -7.80 9.17
CA LYS A 217 23.02 -7.00 10.39
C LYS A 217 22.51 -5.56 10.28
N GLU A 218 22.15 -5.11 9.08
CA GLU A 218 21.73 -3.75 8.75
C GLU A 218 20.20 -3.62 8.63
N SER A 219 19.44 -4.68 8.90
CA SER A 219 17.98 -4.60 8.90
C SER A 219 17.50 -3.77 10.09
N ILE A 220 17.29 -2.47 9.84
CA ILE A 220 16.88 -1.48 10.84
C ILE A 220 15.48 -1.74 11.43
N PHE A 221 14.68 -2.60 10.79
CA PHE A 221 13.33 -2.96 11.21
C PHE A 221 13.27 -4.22 12.08
N SER A 222 14.25 -5.13 11.96
CA SER A 222 14.17 -6.44 12.62
C SER A 222 14.09 -6.34 14.14
N GLN A 223 14.93 -5.51 14.75
CA GLN A 223 14.94 -5.34 16.21
C GLN A 223 13.62 -4.75 16.74
N PRO A 224 13.10 -3.63 16.17
CA PRO A 224 11.77 -3.16 16.53
C PRO A 224 10.66 -4.20 16.35
N THR A 225 10.69 -5.00 15.29
CA THR A 225 9.70 -6.06 15.08
C THR A 225 9.76 -7.14 16.16
N LEU A 226 10.96 -7.53 16.60
CA LEU A 226 11.13 -8.47 17.71
C LEU A 226 10.59 -7.92 19.04
N GLU A 227 10.77 -6.62 19.30
CA GLU A 227 10.25 -5.96 20.49
C GLU A 227 8.71 -5.91 20.51
N CYS A 228 8.09 -5.86 19.34
CA CYS A 228 6.63 -5.88 19.17
C CYS A 228 6.05 -7.29 18.87
N MET A 229 6.78 -8.36 19.19
CA MET A 229 6.39 -9.72 18.82
C MET A 229 5.00 -10.12 19.34
N ASP A 230 4.65 -9.76 20.57
CA ASP A 230 3.34 -10.10 21.16
C ASP A 230 2.16 -9.55 20.35
N GLN A 231 2.24 -8.27 19.97
CA GLN A 231 1.21 -7.63 19.13
C GLN A 231 1.20 -8.24 17.72
N LEU A 232 2.37 -8.48 17.10
CA LEU A 232 2.46 -9.12 15.79
C LEU A 232 1.83 -10.52 15.77
N MET A 233 2.09 -11.31 16.81
CA MET A 233 1.50 -12.64 17.00
C MET A 233 -0.01 -12.54 17.16
N THR A 234 -0.47 -11.59 17.96
CA THR A 234 -1.90 -11.36 18.21
C THR A 234 -2.65 -10.98 16.93
N VAL A 235 -2.15 -10.01 16.15
CA VAL A 235 -2.81 -9.62 14.88
C VAL A 235 -2.75 -10.73 13.83
N SER A 236 -1.67 -11.52 13.81
CA SER A 236 -1.54 -12.70 12.94
C SER A 236 -2.56 -13.77 13.30
N TYR A 237 -2.75 -14.04 14.59
CA TYR A 237 -3.75 -14.98 15.08
C TYR A 237 -5.17 -14.53 14.74
N GLN A 238 -5.49 -13.27 15.02
CA GLN A 238 -6.81 -12.68 14.73
C GLN A 238 -7.14 -12.71 13.23
N PHE A 239 -6.14 -12.59 12.37
CA PHE A 239 -6.33 -12.72 10.92
C PHE A 239 -6.53 -14.18 10.51
N LEU A 240 -5.61 -15.07 10.90
CA LEU A 240 -5.63 -16.48 10.48
C LEU A 240 -6.84 -17.27 11.01
N SER A 241 -7.33 -16.93 12.19
CA SER A 241 -8.53 -17.55 12.79
C SER A 241 -9.83 -17.19 12.07
N LYS A 242 -9.89 -16.04 11.39
CA LYS A 242 -11.06 -15.57 10.65
C LYS A 242 -11.04 -15.87 9.16
N GLN A 243 -9.88 -16.29 8.62
CA GLN A 243 -9.71 -16.55 7.20
C GLN A 243 -10.53 -17.76 6.69
N GLU A 244 -11.01 -18.62 7.59
CA GLU A 244 -11.85 -19.78 7.25
C GLU A 244 -13.29 -19.32 6.94
N GLY A 245 -13.52 -18.78 5.74
CA GLY A 245 -14.87 -18.54 5.21
C GLY A 245 -15.03 -17.29 4.35
N GLU A 246 -14.10 -16.33 4.41
CA GLU A 246 -14.20 -15.08 3.66
C GLU A 246 -13.30 -15.10 2.42
N GLY A 247 -13.92 -14.99 1.25
CA GLY A 247 -13.19 -14.83 0.00
C GLY A 247 -12.31 -13.58 0.05
N ILE A 248 -11.05 -13.72 -0.35
CA ILE A 248 -10.11 -12.60 -0.43
C ILE A 248 -10.60 -11.62 -1.50
N GLN A 249 -11.16 -10.49 -1.08
CA GLN A 249 -11.59 -9.42 -1.99
C GLN A 249 -10.42 -8.49 -2.35
N ALA A 250 -10.50 -7.87 -3.53
CA ALA A 250 -9.51 -6.91 -4.01
C ALA A 250 -9.30 -5.79 -2.98
N LEU A 251 -8.09 -5.22 -2.94
CA LEU A 251 -7.82 -4.05 -2.11
C LEU A 251 -8.55 -2.85 -2.75
N SER A 252 -9.83 -2.66 -2.41
CA SER A 252 -10.60 -1.46 -2.77
C SER A 252 -10.41 -0.43 -1.66
N VAL A 253 -10.11 0.80 -2.06
CA VAL A 253 -10.14 1.93 -1.15
C VAL A 253 -11.58 2.43 -1.27
N GLY A 254 -12.43 2.25 -0.25
CA GLY A 254 -13.89 2.45 -0.37
C GLY A 254 -14.28 3.72 -1.15
N TYR A 255 -14.78 3.53 -2.37
CA TYR A 255 -15.30 4.59 -3.24
C TYR A 255 -16.78 4.80 -2.94
N ASP A 256 -17.19 6.04 -2.73
CA ASP A 256 -18.61 6.39 -2.77
C ASP A 256 -19.11 6.16 -4.20
N SER A 257 -19.76 5.01 -4.42
CA SER A 257 -20.25 4.56 -5.74
C SER A 257 -21.43 5.38 -6.27
N GLU A 258 -21.91 6.37 -5.53
CA GLU A 258 -23.17 7.08 -5.83
C GLU A 258 -23.16 7.90 -7.13
N GLU A 259 -22.01 8.06 -7.79
CA GLU A 259 -21.89 8.88 -9.01
C GLU A 259 -21.60 8.10 -10.32
N GLU A 260 -21.30 6.80 -10.30
CA GLU A 260 -20.98 6.07 -11.53
C GLU A 260 -22.23 5.46 -12.19
N SER A 261 -22.99 6.29 -12.91
CA SER A 261 -23.94 5.82 -13.92
C SER A 261 -23.21 5.44 -15.22
N VAL A 262 -22.43 4.37 -15.19
CA VAL A 262 -22.05 3.63 -16.41
C VAL A 262 -22.37 2.16 -16.19
N VAL A 263 -23.62 1.80 -16.44
CA VAL A 263 -24.04 0.38 -16.43
C VAL A 263 -23.96 -0.16 -17.86
N VAL A 264 -23.18 -1.23 -18.05
CA VAL A 264 -23.54 -2.55 -18.61
C VAL A 264 -22.33 -3.17 -19.33
N GLY A 265 -21.75 -4.19 -18.71
CA GLY A 265 -20.65 -5.03 -19.22
C GLY A 265 -19.41 -4.97 -18.33
N GLN A 266 -18.72 -6.09 -18.10
CA GLN A 266 -17.35 -6.06 -17.55
C GLN A 266 -16.53 -5.17 -18.49
N THR A 267 -16.16 -3.99 -18.02
CA THR A 267 -15.30 -3.12 -18.80
C THR A 267 -13.92 -3.77 -18.94
N ILE A 268 -13.15 -3.37 -19.94
CA ILE A 268 -11.76 -3.84 -20.08
C ILE A 268 -10.97 -3.44 -18.82
N TYR A 269 -11.30 -2.28 -18.27
CA TYR A 269 -10.80 -1.82 -16.97
C TYR A 269 -11.10 -2.80 -15.82
N ASP A 270 -12.33 -3.32 -15.70
CA ASP A 270 -12.67 -4.32 -14.67
C ASP A 270 -11.89 -5.63 -14.85
N SER A 271 -11.66 -6.00 -16.11
CA SER A 271 -10.85 -7.17 -16.44
C SER A 271 -9.38 -6.95 -16.06
N LEU A 272 -8.83 -5.75 -16.32
CA LEU A 272 -7.45 -5.40 -15.99
C LEU A 272 -7.22 -5.31 -14.49
N THR A 273 -8.13 -4.68 -13.75
CA THR A 273 -8.05 -4.60 -12.28
C THR A 273 -8.13 -6.00 -11.65
N THR A 274 -9.04 -6.85 -12.14
CA THR A 274 -9.15 -8.24 -11.68
C THR A 274 -7.89 -9.05 -12.01
N ASN A 275 -7.37 -8.94 -13.23
CA ASN A 275 -6.14 -9.63 -13.63
C ASN A 275 -4.93 -9.16 -12.81
N ALA A 276 -4.80 -7.85 -12.59
CA ALA A 276 -3.74 -7.29 -11.74
C ALA A 276 -3.83 -7.81 -10.31
N MET A 277 -5.04 -7.94 -9.75
CA MET A 277 -5.26 -8.55 -8.44
C MET A 277 -4.82 -10.03 -8.40
N LEU A 278 -5.17 -10.82 -9.42
CA LEU A 278 -4.81 -12.25 -9.45
C LEU A 278 -3.30 -12.50 -9.54
N GLN A 279 -2.54 -11.53 -10.07
CA GLN A 279 -1.07 -11.58 -10.13
C GLN A 279 -0.40 -11.01 -8.87
N ASP A 280 -1.18 -10.50 -7.91
CA ASP A 280 -0.64 -9.89 -6.71
C ASP A 280 0.02 -10.94 -5.78
N PRO A 281 1.31 -10.81 -5.44
CA PRO A 281 1.98 -11.73 -4.52
C PRO A 281 1.27 -11.88 -3.17
N VAL A 282 0.61 -10.82 -2.69
CA VAL A 282 -0.16 -10.86 -1.44
C VAL A 282 -1.38 -11.78 -1.59
N VAL A 283 -1.99 -11.85 -2.77
CA VAL A 283 -3.11 -12.77 -3.02
C VAL A 283 -2.58 -14.19 -3.13
N THR A 284 -1.53 -14.41 -3.93
CA THR A 284 -1.05 -15.75 -4.30
C THR A 284 -0.26 -16.46 -3.20
N LEU A 285 0.41 -15.73 -2.30
CA LEU A 285 1.21 -16.35 -1.24
C LEU A 285 0.33 -16.82 -0.07
N ASP A 286 0.51 -18.05 0.37
CA ASP A 286 -0.13 -18.54 1.58
C ASP A 286 0.53 -17.92 2.82
N LEU A 287 -0.25 -17.20 3.63
CA LEU A 287 0.25 -16.54 4.82
C LEU A 287 0.70 -17.55 5.88
N ARG A 288 0.03 -18.72 5.99
CA ARG A 288 0.40 -19.74 7.00
C ARG A 288 1.79 -20.29 6.73
N SER A 289 2.04 -20.68 5.48
CA SER A 289 3.35 -21.17 5.02
C SER A 289 4.43 -20.09 5.14
N PHE A 290 4.13 -18.86 4.73
CA PHE A 290 5.06 -17.74 4.87
C PHE A 290 5.42 -17.47 6.34
N PHE A 291 4.43 -17.44 7.23
CA PHE A 291 4.61 -17.27 8.66
C PHE A 291 5.49 -18.39 9.25
N GLN A 292 5.17 -19.65 8.95
CA GLN A 292 5.95 -20.81 9.42
C GLN A 292 7.41 -20.72 8.98
N GLN A 293 7.65 -20.43 7.70
CA GLN A 293 9.00 -20.29 7.16
C GLN A 293 9.80 -19.23 7.93
N LYS A 294 9.18 -18.08 8.18
CA LYS A 294 9.79 -16.94 8.85
C LYS A 294 10.11 -17.25 10.32
N MET A 295 9.19 -17.87 11.04
CA MET A 295 9.38 -18.24 12.44
C MET A 295 10.36 -19.41 12.64
N GLN A 296 10.37 -20.39 11.74
CA GLN A 296 11.33 -21.49 11.80
C GLN A 296 12.77 -21.03 11.51
N GLY A 297 12.95 -20.03 10.65
CA GLY A 297 14.25 -19.43 10.38
C GLY A 297 14.78 -18.55 11.51
N LEU A 298 13.91 -18.04 12.38
CA LEU A 298 14.27 -17.10 13.44
C LEU A 298 15.31 -17.64 14.44
N PRO A 299 15.13 -18.80 15.10
CA PRO A 299 16.12 -19.31 16.06
C PRO A 299 17.48 -19.61 15.43
N MET A 300 17.54 -19.85 14.12
CA MET A 300 18.82 -20.07 13.41
C MET A 300 19.66 -18.80 13.31
N VAL A 301 19.02 -17.62 13.34
CA VAL A 301 19.69 -16.32 13.18
C VAL A 301 19.94 -15.63 14.51
N ILE A 302 18.95 -15.56 15.39
CA ILE A 302 19.08 -14.86 16.68
C ILE A 302 19.56 -15.77 17.83
N GLY A 303 19.59 -17.09 17.60
CA GLY A 303 19.92 -18.09 18.61
C GLY A 303 18.71 -18.58 19.41
N ILE A 304 18.79 -19.81 19.91
CA ILE A 304 17.69 -20.50 20.59
C ILE A 304 17.25 -19.78 21.87
N GLU A 305 18.20 -19.26 22.65
CA GLU A 305 17.92 -18.57 23.92
C GLU A 305 17.23 -17.23 23.67
N ALA A 306 17.74 -16.40 22.75
CA ALA A 306 17.11 -15.14 22.40
C ALA A 306 15.71 -15.35 21.80
N HIS A 307 15.55 -16.38 20.97
CA HIS A 307 14.24 -16.78 20.46
C HIS A 307 13.27 -17.17 21.57
N ALA A 308 13.71 -17.97 22.56
CA ALA A 308 12.89 -18.33 23.71
C ALA A 308 12.49 -17.08 24.54
N ASN A 309 13.41 -16.14 24.72
CA ASN A 309 13.14 -14.87 25.42
C ASN A 309 12.09 -14.03 24.69
N VAL A 310 12.21 -13.89 23.36
CA VAL A 310 11.21 -13.18 22.55
C VAL A 310 9.85 -13.87 22.60
N LEU A 311 9.79 -15.21 22.50
CA LEU A 311 8.52 -15.93 22.63
C LEU A 311 7.92 -15.83 24.04
N SER A 312 8.73 -15.65 25.08
CA SER A 312 8.23 -15.49 26.44
C SER A 312 7.48 -14.18 26.66
N THR A 313 7.65 -13.18 25.79
CA THR A 313 6.88 -11.93 25.85
C THR A 313 5.49 -12.08 25.24
N VAL A 314 5.24 -13.15 24.48
CA VAL A 314 3.97 -13.39 23.79
C VAL A 314 3.01 -14.12 24.72
N GLU A 315 1.73 -13.73 24.71
CA GLU A 315 0.71 -14.44 25.47
C GLU A 315 0.69 -15.96 25.15
N PRO A 316 0.82 -16.86 26.14
CA PRO A 316 0.90 -18.30 25.91
C PRO A 316 -0.32 -18.87 25.16
N ALA A 317 -1.51 -18.32 25.39
CA ALA A 317 -2.73 -18.73 24.70
C ALA A 317 -2.65 -18.43 23.20
N THR A 318 -2.14 -17.25 22.82
CA THR A 318 -1.93 -16.84 21.42
C THR A 318 -0.95 -17.78 20.72
N LEU A 319 0.17 -18.12 21.37
CA LEU A 319 1.15 -19.06 20.82
C LEU A 319 0.55 -20.45 20.57
N VAL A 320 -0.17 -21.01 21.56
CA VAL A 320 -0.79 -22.33 21.43
C VAL A 320 -1.83 -22.34 20.31
N ASN A 321 -2.65 -21.29 20.21
CA ASN A 321 -3.69 -21.21 19.19
C ASN A 321 -3.10 -21.01 17.78
N LEU A 322 -2.08 -20.16 17.65
CA LEU A 322 -1.32 -20.04 16.39
C LEU A 322 -0.71 -21.37 15.98
N GLN A 323 -0.05 -22.08 16.90
CA GLN A 323 0.54 -23.38 16.58
C GLN A 323 -0.50 -24.37 16.06
N LYS A 324 -1.69 -24.43 16.66
CA LYS A 324 -2.80 -25.27 16.18
C LYS A 324 -3.25 -24.87 14.77
N LEU A 325 -3.46 -23.58 14.51
CA LEU A 325 -3.87 -23.09 13.18
C LEU A 325 -2.82 -23.38 12.10
N LEU A 326 -1.54 -23.27 12.47
CA LEU A 326 -0.44 -23.49 11.53
C LEU A 326 -0.25 -24.99 11.22
N VAL A 327 -0.46 -25.90 12.19
CA VAL A 327 -0.32 -27.36 11.98
C VAL A 327 -1.58 -28.00 11.39
N GLY A 328 -2.77 -27.42 11.62
CA GLY A 328 -4.06 -28.03 11.31
C GLY A 328 -4.35 -28.38 9.84
N ASN A 329 -3.55 -27.92 8.88
CA ASN A 329 -3.79 -28.14 7.43
C ASN A 329 -2.68 -28.92 6.70
N SER A 330 -1.70 -29.51 7.40
CA SER A 330 -0.72 -30.41 6.75
C SER A 330 -1.28 -31.80 6.40
N THR A 331 -2.60 -32.00 6.52
CA THR A 331 -3.30 -33.23 6.14
C THR A 331 -4.67 -32.93 5.52
N SER A 332 -4.68 -32.43 4.28
CA SER A 332 -5.80 -32.60 3.34
C SER A 332 -5.31 -32.44 1.91
#